data_AF-A0A0N1IY90-F1
#
_entry.id   AF-A0A0N1IY90-F1
#
_cell.length_a   1.000
_cell.length_b   1.000
_cell.length_c   1.000
_cell.angle_alpha   90.00
_cell.angle_beta   90.00
_cell.angle_gamma   90.00
#
_symmetry.space_group_name_H-M   'P 1'
#
loop_
_entity.id
_entity.type
_entity.pdbx_description
1 polymer ?
#
loop_
_entity_poly.entity_id
_entity_poly.type
_entity_poly.pdbx_seq_one_letter_code
_entity_poly.pdbx_strand_id
1 'polypeptide(L)' 'MFKSTLQQIFLFLVTLSLVYFTGKHLMSQNGLESFLDFGVGMVFFFSFIFFMNYFLRLSSKVVSSIGY' A
#
# COMPACT_ATOMS: atom_id res chain seq x y z
N MET A 1 -0.74 -0.26 19.63
CA MET A 1 0.13 -1.38 20.05
C MET A 1 1.21 -1.56 18.98
N PHE A 2 2.45 -1.15 19.27
CA PHE A 2 3.55 -1.15 18.30
C PHE A 2 3.87 -2.58 17.86
N LYS A 3 3.29 -2.97 16.73
CA LYS A 3 3.64 -4.20 16.01
C LYS A 3 5.14 -4.15 15.67
N SER A 4 5.84 -5.26 15.84
CA SER A 4 7.30 -5.33 15.65
C SER A 4 7.72 -4.78 14.28
N THR A 5 8.96 -4.30 14.14
CA THR A 5 9.47 -3.78 12.86
C THR A 5 9.32 -4.81 11.73
N LEU A 6 9.52 -6.11 12.01
CA LEU A 6 9.30 -7.18 11.05
C LEU A 6 7.83 -7.27 10.59
N GLN A 7 6.88 -7.09 11.50
CA GLN A 7 5.47 -7.07 11.15
C GLN A 7 5.10 -5.85 10.31
N GLN A 8 5.74 -4.70 10.53
CA GLN A 8 5.55 -3.52 9.67
C GLN A 8 6.13 -3.74 8.27
N ILE A 9 7.30 -4.38 8.15
CA ILE A 9 7.87 -4.76 6.85
C ILE A 9 6.94 -5.73 6.13
N PHE A 10 6.43 -6.74 6.82
CA PHE A 10 5.48 -7.69 6.24
C PHE A 10 4.20 -7.00 5.74
N LEU A 11 3.58 -6.16 6.57
CA LEU A 11 2.39 -5.39 6.19
C LEU A 11 2.67 -4.45 5.01
N PHE A 12 3.85 -3.81 5.00
CA PHE A 12 4.28 -2.98 3.89
C PHE A 12 4.34 -3.78 2.58
N LEU A 13 5.00 -4.95 2.56
CA LEU A 13 5.08 -5.82 1.38
C LEU A 13 3.71 -6.30 0.89
N VAL A 14 2.80 -6.65 1.80
CA VAL A 14 1.43 -7.04 1.47
C VAL A 14 0.68 -5.87 0.83
N THR A 15 0.72 -4.69 1.44
CA THR A 15 0.05 -3.50 0.90
C THR A 15 0.67 -3.04 -0.43
N LEU A 16 1.98 -3.15 -0.60
CA LEU A 16 2.67 -2.88 -1.85
C LEU A 16 2.18 -3.80 -2.97
N SER A 17 2.06 -5.10 -2.68
CA SER A 17 1.57 -6.08 -3.65
C SER A 17 0.11 -5.79 -4.03
N LEU A 18 -0.74 -5.47 -3.06
CA LEU A 18 -2.14 -5.09 -3.30
C LEU A 18 -2.24 -3.84 -4.19
N VAL A 19 -1.51 -2.78 -3.86
CA VAL A 19 -1.46 -1.54 -4.64
C VAL A 19 -0.96 -1.81 -6.06
N TYR A 20 0.07 -2.65 -6.22
CA TYR A 20 0.60 -2.98 -7.53
C TYR A 20 -0.40 -3.74 -8.41
N PHE A 21 -1.01 -4.81 -7.90
CA PHE A 21 -1.97 -5.60 -8.67
C PHE A 21 -3.24 -4.83 -8.99
N THR A 22 -3.81 -4.13 -8.00
CA THR A 22 -5.04 -3.34 -8.19
C THR A 22 -4.78 -2.12 -9.07
N GLY A 23 -3.62 -1.47 -8.94
CA GLY A 23 -3.20 -0.38 -9.81
C GLY A 23 -3.00 -0.83 -11.27
N LYS A 24 -2.37 -1.99 -11.48
CA LYS A 24 -2.25 -2.58 -12.82
C LYS A 24 -3.62 -2.89 -13.43
N HIS A 25 -4.55 -3.40 -12.63
CA HIS A 25 -5.91 -3.66 -13.09
C HIS A 25 -6.63 -2.37 -13.50
N LEU A 26 -6.58 -1.34 -12.64
CA LEU A 26 -7.14 -0.01 -12.94
C LEU A 26 -6.52 0.63 -14.19
N MET A 27 -5.21 0.51 -14.39
CA MET A 27 -4.53 1.04 -15.57
C MET A 27 -4.91 0.29 -16.86
N SER A 28 -5.29 -0.98 -16.76
CA SER A 28 -5.73 -1.77 -17.91
C SER A 28 -7.19 -1.53 -18.30
N GLN A 29 -7.94 -0.82 -17.47
CA GLN A 29 -9.34 -0.48 -17.71
C GLN A 29 -9.45 0.90 -18.35
N ASN A 30 -10.25 1.01 -19.41
CA ASN A 30 -10.55 2.28 -20.08
C ASN A 30 -11.69 3.05 -19.37
N GLY A 31 -11.64 3.10 -18.03
CA GLY A 31 -12.69 3.69 -17.19
C GLY A 31 -13.31 2.70 -16.21
N LEU A 32 -14.19 3.20 -15.35
CA LEU A 32 -14.93 2.40 -14.37
C LEU A 32 -16.30 2.05 -14.98
N GLU A 33 -16.35 1.02 -15.81
CA GLU A 33 -17.59 0.63 -16.51
C GLU A 33 -18.49 -0.26 -15.66
N SER A 34 -17.92 -0.99 -14.70
CA SER A 34 -18.66 -1.90 -13.82
C SER A 34 -18.55 -1.54 -12.34
N PHE A 35 -19.54 -1.96 -11.55
CA PHE A 35 -19.49 -1.89 -10.08
C PHE A 35 -18.29 -2.66 -9.50
N LEU A 36 -17.87 -3.73 -10.17
CA LEU A 36 -16.66 -4.47 -9.78
C LEU A 36 -15.40 -3.62 -9.97
N ASP A 37 -15.31 -2.85 -11.06
CA ASP A 37 -14.19 -1.96 -11.35
C ASP A 37 -14.11 -0.84 -10.31
N PHE A 38 -15.27 -0.28 -9.95
CA PHE A 38 -15.37 0.67 -8.84
C PHE A 38 -14.91 0.05 -7.51
N GLY A 39 -15.26 -1.22 -7.26
CA GLY A 39 -14.77 -1.99 -6.13
C GLY A 39 -13.24 -2.12 -6.12
N VAL A 40 -12.62 -2.45 -7.26
CA VAL A 40 -11.16 -2.52 -7.38
C VAL A 40 -10.51 -1.15 -7.18
N GLY A 41 -11.14 -0.08 -7.69
CA GLY A 41 -10.79 1.31 -7.42
C GLY A 41 -10.74 1.65 -5.93
N MET A 42 -11.78 1.27 -5.19
CA MET A 42 -11.84 1.46 -3.74
C MET A 42 -10.77 0.66 -3.00
N VAL A 43 -10.57 -0.62 -3.37
CA VAL A 43 -9.53 -1.47 -2.77
C VAL A 43 -8.14 -0.89 -3.02
N PHE A 44 -7.86 -0.39 -4.23
CA PHE A 44 -6.62 0.32 -4.53
C PHE A 44 -6.46 1.54 -3.62
N PHE A 45 -7.49 2.37 -3.49
CA PHE A 45 -7.43 3.61 -2.70
C PHE A 45 -7.12 3.33 -1.22
N PHE A 46 -7.85 2.40 -0.59
CA PHE A 46 -7.58 2.02 0.80
C PHE A 46 -6.21 1.36 0.97
N SER A 47 -5.84 0.46 0.05
CA SER A 47 -4.52 -0.18 0.06
C SER A 47 -3.40 0.85 -0.08
N PHE A 48 -3.60 1.89 -0.89
CA PHE A 48 -2.66 2.98 -1.09
C PHE A 48 -2.48 3.83 0.18
N ILE A 49 -3.58 4.17 0.88
CA ILE A 49 -3.50 4.86 2.17
C ILE A 49 -2.70 4.03 3.19
N PHE A 50 -2.98 2.73 3.29
CA PHE A 50 -2.23 1.85 4.18
C PHE A 50 -0.76 1.73 3.78
N PHE A 51 -0.49 1.57 2.48
CA PHE A 51 0.86 1.55 1.93
C PHE A 51 1.64 2.81 2.33
N MET A 52 1.07 4.00 2.11
CA MET A 52 1.70 5.27 2.47
C MET A 52 1.96 5.36 3.98
N ASN A 53 1.03 4.89 4.82
CA ASN A 53 1.21 4.87 6.27
C ASN A 53 2.41 3.99 6.69
N TYR A 54 2.51 2.78 6.14
CA TYR A 54 3.61 1.87 6.45
C TYR A 54 4.93 2.37 5.86
N PHE A 55 4.90 2.92 4.64
CA PHE A 55 6.06 3.50 3.97
C PHE A 55 6.70 4.62 4.80
N LEU A 56 5.90 5.61 5.23
CA LEU A 56 6.39 6.74 6.02
C LEU A 56 6.97 6.29 7.37
N ARG A 57 6.33 5.32 8.03
CA ARG A 57 6.80 4.77 9.29
C ARG A 57 8.12 4.00 9.14
N LEU A 58 8.24 3.19 8.09
CA LEU A 58 9.47 2.45 7.78
C LEU A 58 10.60 3.40 7.39
N SER A 59 10.32 4.37 6.52
CA SER A 59 11.28 5.38 6.10
C SER A 59 11.81 6.19 7.29
N SER A 60 10.93 6.65 8.18
CA SER A 60 11.32 7.34 9.42
C SER A 60 12.26 6.51 10.29
N LYS A 61 12.00 5.20 10.42
CA LYS A 61 12.89 4.28 11.15
C LYS A 61 14.25 4.13 10.47
N VAL A 62 14.27 3.93 9.15
CA VAL A 62 15.51 3.79 8.37
C VAL A 62 16.36 5.06 8.47
N VAL A 63 15.75 6.23 8.29
CA VAL A 63 16.44 7.53 8.43
C VAL A 63 16.99 7.70 9.85
N SER A 64 16.21 7.35 10.87
CA SER A 64 16.67 7.40 12.26
C SER A 64 17.82 6.42 12.55
N SER A 65 17.90 5.28 11.85
CA SER A 65 18.99 4.31 12.00
C SER A 65 20.27 4.70 11.26
N ILE A 66 20.18 5.53 10.21
CA ILE A 66 21.34 5.99 9.42
C ILE A 66 21.89 7.33 9.94
N GLY A 67 21.06 8.12 10.64
CA GLY A 67 21.44 9.42 11.20
C GLY A 67 22.21 9.37 12.54
N TYR A 68 22.63 8.19 12.99
CA TYR A 68 23.61 7.97 14.07
C TYR A 68 24.98 7.67 13.46
#